data_AF-A0A956CFC8-F1
#
_entry.id   AF-A0A956CFC8-F1
#
_cell.length_a   1.000
_cell.length_b   1.000
_cell.length_c   1.000
_cell.angle_alpha   90.00
_cell.angle_beta   90.00
_cell.angle_gamma   90.00
#
_symmetry.space_group_name_H-M   'P 1'
#
loop_
_entity.id
_entity.type
_entity.pdbx_description
1 polymer ?
#
loop_
_entity_poly.entity_id
_entity_poly.type
_entity_poly.pdbx_seq_one_letter_code
_entity_poly.pdbx_strand_id
1 'polypeptide(L)'
;MSRKFDGMPRRAWLFAPLLLLVAGCGGPPPKTANPTRPLDERRAVQIIIRAFHDEHDQPVPGRSVELEAGKTLELDVGSANHKYGVAYITANERQTLGSALPRRDPSMGDALQLVSGTGDDTDAKILVLHDTEYTYDDQVGTEHEATTITAERKLARDVRDFLVRAHAEQWP
;
A
#
# COMPACT_ATOMS: atom_id res chain seq x y z
N MET A 1 -84.14 -50.13 -2.22
CA MET A 1 -85.07 -49.66 -1.17
C MET A 1 -84.26 -49.30 0.07
N SER A 2 -84.50 -48.11 0.63
CA SER A 2 -84.02 -47.62 1.94
C SER A 2 -82.55 -47.22 2.16
N ARG A 3 -82.44 -45.90 2.37
CA ARG A 3 -81.48 -45.10 3.18
C ARG A 3 -80.87 -45.86 4.37
N LYS A 4 -79.66 -45.44 4.80
CA LYS A 4 -79.46 -44.60 6.00
C LYS A 4 -77.99 -44.19 6.20
N PHE A 5 -77.87 -42.93 6.63
CA PHE A 5 -76.72 -42.28 7.27
C PHE A 5 -76.27 -43.05 8.51
N ASP A 6 -74.99 -42.93 8.89
CA ASP A 6 -74.57 -42.21 10.11
C ASP A 6 -73.12 -42.55 10.53
N GLY A 7 -72.45 -41.55 11.11
CA GLY A 7 -71.48 -41.80 12.19
C GLY A 7 -70.01 -41.53 11.88
N MET A 8 -69.61 -40.25 11.97
CA MET A 8 -68.22 -39.91 12.30
C MET A 8 -68.06 -39.93 13.84
N PRO A 9 -66.91 -40.37 14.38
CA PRO A 9 -66.23 -39.44 15.28
C PRO A 9 -64.70 -39.48 15.24
N ARG A 10 -64.13 -38.28 15.09
CA ARG A 10 -63.12 -37.68 15.96
C ARG A 10 -61.94 -38.55 16.40
N ARG A 11 -60.79 -38.36 15.75
CA ARG A 11 -59.50 -38.27 16.44
C ARG A 11 -58.69 -37.10 15.88
N ALA A 12 -58.68 -36.01 16.66
CA ALA A 12 -57.79 -34.89 16.51
C ALA A 12 -56.35 -35.34 16.76
N TRP A 13 -55.46 -35.07 15.80
CA TRP A 13 -54.03 -35.01 16.04
C TRP A 13 -53.56 -33.61 15.66
N LEU A 14 -52.92 -33.00 16.64
CA LEU A 14 -52.53 -31.60 16.72
C LEU A 14 -51.27 -31.33 15.88
N PHE A 15 -51.29 -30.17 15.23
CA PHE A 15 -50.20 -29.21 15.02
C PHE A 15 -48.73 -29.67 15.12
N ALA A 16 -47.98 -29.43 14.05
CA ALA A 16 -46.57 -29.06 14.13
C ALA A 16 -46.21 -28.08 12.99
N PRO A 17 -46.06 -26.77 13.26
CA PRO A 17 -45.47 -25.86 12.29
C PRO A 17 -43.94 -26.04 12.28
N LEU A 18 -43.41 -26.30 11.10
CA LEU A 18 -41.98 -26.44 10.80
C LEU A 18 -41.29 -25.08 10.97
N LEU A 19 -40.68 -24.85 12.13
CA LEU A 19 -39.79 -23.71 12.38
C LEU A 19 -38.47 -23.92 11.63
N LEU A 20 -38.32 -23.26 10.47
CA LEU A 20 -37.02 -23.03 9.84
C LEU A 20 -36.23 -22.05 10.71
N LEU A 21 -35.38 -22.59 11.59
CA LEU A 21 -34.33 -21.83 12.26
C LEU A 21 -33.28 -21.45 11.21
N VAL A 22 -33.33 -20.19 10.79
CA VAL A 22 -32.26 -19.51 10.08
C VAL A 22 -31.04 -19.48 11.01
N ALA A 23 -30.11 -20.42 10.81
CA ALA A 23 -28.77 -20.31 11.37
C ALA A 23 -28.07 -19.13 10.66
N GLY A 24 -28.30 -17.92 11.16
CA GLY A 24 -27.49 -16.77 10.80
C GLY A 24 -26.06 -17.05 11.23
N CYS A 25 -25.17 -17.21 10.25
CA CYS A 25 -23.73 -17.13 10.46
C CYS A 25 -23.42 -15.75 11.05
N GLY A 26 -23.43 -15.64 12.37
CA GLY A 26 -22.81 -14.55 13.09
C GLY A 26 -21.31 -14.68 12.89
N GLY A 27 -20.80 -14.10 11.80
CA GLY A 27 -19.37 -13.90 11.62
C GLY A 27 -18.80 -13.15 12.83
N PRO A 28 -17.50 -13.35 13.15
CA PRO A 28 -16.88 -12.61 14.24
C PRO A 28 -17.14 -11.10 14.08
N PRO A 29 -17.34 -10.37 15.18
CA PRO A 29 -17.64 -8.95 15.13
C PRO A 29 -16.56 -8.21 14.31
N PRO A 30 -16.93 -7.14 13.57
CA PRO A 30 -15.99 -6.37 12.78
C PRO A 30 -14.85 -5.88 13.68
N LYS A 31 -13.64 -6.36 13.39
CA LYS A 31 -12.44 -6.02 14.14
C LYS A 31 -12.05 -4.58 13.83
N THR A 32 -11.70 -3.81 14.85
CA THR A 32 -11.08 -2.50 14.66
C THR A 32 -9.66 -2.72 14.15
N ALA A 33 -9.30 -2.10 13.01
CA ALA A 33 -7.96 -2.18 12.48
C ALA A 33 -6.95 -1.61 13.49
N ASN A 34 -5.79 -2.28 13.62
CA ASN A 34 -4.74 -1.81 14.52
C ASN A 34 -4.17 -0.48 14.01
N PRO A 35 -3.79 0.43 14.92
CA PRO A 35 -3.14 1.67 14.51
C PRO A 35 -1.81 1.35 13.82
N THR A 36 -1.62 1.92 12.63
CA THR A 36 -0.40 1.75 11.85
C THR A 36 0.50 2.96 11.95
N ARG A 37 1.80 2.74 11.76
CA ARG A 37 2.84 3.78 11.73
C ARG A 37 3.66 3.64 10.45
N PRO A 38 4.05 4.75 9.81
CA PRO A 38 4.98 4.69 8.69
C PRO A 38 6.37 4.27 9.15
N LEU A 39 7.14 3.71 8.22
CA LEU A 39 8.56 3.50 8.42
C LEU A 39 9.26 4.84 8.65
N ASP A 40 10.15 4.87 9.64
CA ASP A 40 10.97 6.05 9.92
C ASP A 40 11.86 6.38 8.72
N GLU A 41 11.96 7.67 8.39
CA GLU A 41 12.70 8.16 7.23
C GLU A 41 14.17 7.74 7.27
N ARG A 42 14.84 7.83 8.42
CA ARG A 42 16.26 7.41 8.53
C ARG A 42 16.42 5.92 8.26
N ARG A 43 15.44 5.11 8.67
CA ARG A 43 15.42 3.68 8.37
C ARG A 43 15.15 3.41 6.89
N ALA A 44 14.24 4.15 6.28
CA ALA A 44 13.97 4.07 4.85
C ALA A 44 15.22 4.39 4.02
N VAL A 45 15.94 5.48 4.35
CA VAL A 45 17.19 5.88 3.68
C VAL A 45 18.26 4.78 3.77
N GLN A 46 18.41 4.11 4.92
CA GLN A 46 19.35 2.98 5.04
C GLN A 46 19.01 1.83 4.09
N ILE A 47 17.73 1.51 3.94
CA ILE A 47 17.25 0.46 3.05
C ILE A 47 17.47 0.85 1.59
N ILE A 48 17.19 2.10 1.23
CA ILE A 48 17.43 2.64 -0.11
C ILE A 48 18.92 2.55 -0.46
N ILE A 49 19.81 3.06 0.41
CA ILE A 49 21.27 2.97 0.22
C ILE A 49 21.71 1.51 0.03
N ARG A 50 21.15 0.59 0.83
CA ARG A 50 21.47 -0.82 0.72
C ARG A 50 21.05 -1.40 -0.64
N ALA A 51 19.86 -1.06 -1.13
CA ALA A 51 19.37 -1.50 -2.43
C ALA A 51 20.23 -0.98 -3.60
N PHE A 52 20.70 0.27 -3.55
CA PHE A 52 21.67 0.78 -4.52
C PHE A 52 22.94 -0.06 -4.56
N HIS A 53 23.51 -0.37 -3.40
CA HIS A 53 24.69 -1.22 -3.32
C HIS A 53 24.45 -2.66 -3.81
N ASP A 54 23.29 -3.23 -3.50
CA ASP A 54 22.93 -4.60 -3.92
C ASP A 54 22.75 -4.70 -5.44
N GLU A 55 22.31 -3.63 -6.11
CA GLU A 55 22.26 -3.51 -7.57
C GLU A 55 23.53 -2.87 -8.17
N HIS A 56 24.63 -2.81 -7.40
CA HIS A 56 25.95 -2.33 -7.84
C HIS A 56 26.04 -0.86 -8.26
N ASP A 57 25.06 -0.04 -7.89
CA ASP A 57 25.15 1.42 -8.04
C ASP A 57 25.88 2.05 -6.85
N GLN A 58 26.50 3.21 -7.11
CA GLN A 58 27.11 4.03 -6.08
C GLN A 58 26.10 5.05 -5.56
N PRO A 59 25.53 4.87 -4.36
CA PRO A 59 24.64 5.85 -3.77
C PRO A 59 25.43 7.09 -3.35
N VAL A 60 24.85 8.25 -3.61
CA VAL A 60 25.32 9.56 -3.13
C VAL A 60 24.18 10.26 -2.39
N PRO A 61 24.48 11.24 -1.51
CA PRO A 61 23.44 12.12 -0.99
C PRO A 61 22.62 12.67 -2.14
N GLY A 62 21.30 12.67 -1.99
CA GLY A 62 20.44 13.22 -3.00
C GLY A 62 20.61 14.73 -3.15
N ARG A 63 20.03 15.25 -4.23
CA ARG A 63 20.02 16.66 -4.58
C ARG A 63 18.57 17.14 -4.69
N SER A 64 18.41 18.45 -4.56
CA SER A 64 17.17 19.13 -4.87
C SER A 64 16.86 19.07 -6.37
N VAL A 65 15.62 18.75 -6.73
CA VAL A 65 15.09 18.76 -8.10
C VAL A 65 13.82 19.59 -8.15
N GLU A 66 13.78 20.59 -9.04
CA GLU A 66 12.58 21.41 -9.24
C GLU A 66 11.55 20.66 -10.08
N LEU A 67 10.38 20.37 -9.51
CA LEU A 67 9.27 19.71 -10.21
C LEU A 67 8.40 20.73 -10.95
N GLU A 68 8.18 21.89 -10.33
CA GLU A 68 7.44 23.03 -10.87
C GLU A 68 7.99 24.31 -10.21
N ALA A 69 7.64 25.48 -10.75
CA ALA A 69 8.12 26.76 -10.23
C ALA A 69 7.91 26.91 -8.71
N GLY A 70 9.00 26.91 -7.94
CA GLY A 70 8.96 27.02 -6.48
C GLY A 70 8.52 25.76 -5.72
N LYS A 71 8.48 24.60 -6.40
CA LYS A 71 8.21 23.27 -5.84
C LYS A 71 9.41 22.37 -6.08
N THR A 72 10.25 22.28 -5.06
CA THR A 72 11.49 21.50 -5.10
C THR A 72 11.33 20.22 -4.30
N LEU A 73 11.60 19.10 -4.95
CA LEU A 73 11.68 17.78 -4.34
C LEU A 73 13.13 17.51 -3.90
N GLU A 74 13.31 17.17 -2.63
CA GLU A 74 14.59 16.68 -2.13
C GLU A 74 14.67 15.17 -2.40
N LEU A 75 15.75 14.75 -3.06
CA LEU A 75 16.09 13.34 -3.13
C LEU A 75 16.79 12.92 -1.84
N ASP A 76 16.46 11.73 -1.32
CA ASP A 76 17.21 11.15 -0.21
C ASP A 76 18.51 10.52 -0.70
N VAL A 77 18.42 9.79 -1.82
CA VAL A 77 19.53 9.03 -2.39
C VAL A 77 19.53 9.20 -3.90
N GLY A 78 20.66 9.63 -4.44
CA GLY A 78 20.93 9.70 -5.88
C GLY A 78 21.94 8.64 -6.33
N SER A 79 22.01 8.42 -7.64
CA SER A 79 23.10 7.66 -8.27
C SER A 79 24.27 8.58 -8.61
N ALA A 80 25.52 8.16 -8.32
CA ALA A 80 26.70 9.00 -8.56
C ALA A 80 26.93 9.35 -10.05
N ASN A 81 26.57 8.43 -10.95
CA ASN A 81 26.91 8.50 -12.37
C ASN A 81 25.68 8.64 -13.28
N HIS A 82 24.49 8.77 -12.69
CA HIS A 82 23.24 8.78 -13.42
C HIS A 82 22.27 9.82 -12.83
N LYS A 83 21.35 10.32 -13.65
CA LYS A 83 20.30 11.26 -13.27
C LYS A 83 19.04 10.56 -12.75
N TYR A 84 19.20 9.51 -11.95
CA TYR A 84 18.08 8.90 -11.23
C TYR A 84 18.33 8.82 -9.74
N GLY A 85 17.24 8.77 -8.98
CA GLY A 85 17.28 8.78 -7.52
C GLY A 85 15.94 8.42 -6.91
N VAL A 86 15.91 8.39 -5.59
CA VAL A 86 14.75 8.03 -4.78
C VAL A 86 14.46 9.13 -3.77
N ALA A 87 13.19 9.48 -3.63
CA ALA A 87 12.68 10.35 -2.59
C ALA A 87 11.58 9.63 -1.78
N TYR A 88 11.76 9.55 -0.47
CA TYR A 88 10.85 9.00 0.52
C TYR A 88 10.03 10.13 1.13
N ILE A 89 8.79 10.27 0.66
CA ILE A 89 7.97 11.43 0.95
C ILE A 89 7.20 11.24 2.25
N THR A 90 7.53 12.08 3.23
CA THR A 90 6.81 12.20 4.49
C THR A 90 5.49 12.93 4.34
N ALA A 91 4.62 12.80 5.35
CA ALA A 91 3.36 13.54 5.41
C ALA A 91 3.53 15.08 5.28
N ASN A 92 4.62 15.66 5.78
CA ASN A 92 4.88 17.10 5.70
C ASN A 92 5.29 17.53 4.29
N GLU A 93 6.15 16.75 3.63
CA GLU A 93 6.59 17.02 2.26
C GLU A 93 5.44 16.88 1.28
N ARG A 94 4.56 15.87 1.44
CA ARG A 94 3.35 15.77 0.62
C ARG A 94 2.47 17.01 0.71
N GLN A 95 2.32 17.59 1.91
CA GLN A 95 1.54 18.82 2.09
C GLN A 95 2.21 20.01 1.39
N THR A 96 3.54 20.07 1.47
CA THR A 96 4.34 21.14 0.86
C THR A 96 4.34 21.07 -0.66
N LEU A 97 4.55 19.87 -1.23
CA LEU A 97 4.63 19.64 -2.67
C LEU A 97 3.24 19.62 -3.32
N GLY A 98 2.23 19.09 -2.64
CA GLY A 98 0.84 19.14 -3.07
C GLY A 98 0.64 18.53 -4.46
N SER A 99 0.13 19.33 -5.39
CA SER A 99 -0.16 18.90 -6.76
C SER A 99 1.07 18.64 -7.63
N ALA A 100 2.27 19.06 -7.19
CA ALA A 100 3.50 18.78 -7.92
C ALA A 100 3.89 17.28 -7.85
N LEU A 101 3.34 16.53 -6.88
CA LEU A 101 3.48 15.09 -6.84
C LEU A 101 2.36 14.41 -7.64
N PRO A 102 2.68 13.32 -8.38
CA PRO A 102 1.69 12.57 -9.12
C PRO A 102 0.64 12.02 -8.16
N ARG A 103 -0.63 12.29 -8.46
CA ARG A 103 -1.71 11.65 -7.72
C ARG A 103 -1.64 10.16 -7.93
N ARG A 104 -1.76 9.40 -6.84
CA ARG A 104 -1.89 7.95 -6.95
C ARG A 104 -3.18 7.61 -7.70
N ASP A 105 -3.03 6.80 -8.73
CA ASP A 105 -4.14 6.15 -9.41
C ASP A 105 -4.40 4.79 -8.73
N PRO A 106 -5.55 4.59 -8.08
CA PRO A 106 -5.89 3.32 -7.44
C PRO A 106 -5.94 2.13 -8.42
N SER A 107 -6.19 2.40 -9.71
CA SER A 107 -6.23 1.37 -10.74
C SER A 107 -4.84 0.84 -11.13
N MET A 108 -3.79 1.60 -10.82
CA MET A 108 -2.40 1.22 -11.11
C MET A 108 -1.75 0.37 -9.99
N GLY A 109 -2.50 0.04 -8.93
CA GLY A 109 -2.06 -0.89 -7.88
C GLY A 109 -0.71 -0.52 -7.24
N ASP A 110 0.26 -1.44 -7.36
CA ASP A 110 1.63 -1.31 -6.84
C ASP A 110 2.61 -0.71 -7.87
N ALA A 111 2.11 -0.05 -8.93
CA ALA A 111 2.99 0.58 -9.92
C ALA A 111 3.87 1.66 -9.29
N LEU A 112 5.17 1.63 -9.63
CA LEU A 112 6.15 2.61 -9.17
C LEU A 112 5.83 3.99 -9.74
N GLN A 113 5.77 5.00 -8.86
CA GLN A 113 5.51 6.38 -9.24
C GLN A 113 6.82 7.08 -9.56
N LEU A 114 6.96 7.52 -10.80
CA LEU A 114 8.13 8.26 -11.27
C LEU A 114 7.77 9.70 -11.58
N VAL A 115 8.67 10.61 -11.23
CA VAL A 115 8.64 12.01 -11.68
C VAL A 115 9.93 12.37 -12.40
N SER A 116 9.86 13.41 -13.21
CA SER A 116 11.03 14.06 -13.82
C SER A 116 11.06 15.52 -13.38
N GLY A 117 12.26 16.09 -13.30
CA GLY A 117 12.43 17.49 -12.97
C GLY A 117 12.13 18.40 -14.15
N THR A 118 12.40 19.68 -13.96
CA THR A 118 12.30 20.72 -14.99
C THR A 118 13.70 21.27 -15.32
N GLY A 119 13.80 22.05 -16.41
CA GLY A 119 15.09 22.59 -16.86
C GLY A 119 16.14 21.51 -17.15
N ASP A 120 17.27 21.57 -16.45
CA ASP A 120 18.41 20.65 -16.61
C ASP A 120 18.11 19.22 -16.13
N ASP A 121 16.99 19.02 -15.43
CA ASP A 121 16.54 17.77 -14.83
C ASP A 121 15.35 17.11 -15.55
N THR A 122 15.03 17.59 -16.76
CA THR A 122 13.93 17.03 -17.58
C THR A 122 14.11 15.56 -17.94
N ASP A 123 15.36 15.10 -18.03
CA ASP A 123 15.72 13.72 -18.27
C ASP A 123 15.80 12.88 -16.97
N ALA A 124 15.84 13.52 -15.79
CA ALA A 124 15.99 12.84 -14.52
C ALA A 124 14.82 11.88 -14.24
N LYS A 125 15.09 10.76 -13.57
CA LYS A 125 14.08 9.74 -13.22
C LYS A 125 14.06 9.54 -11.71
N ILE A 126 13.01 10.01 -11.08
CA ILE A 126 12.93 10.05 -9.62
C ILE A 126 11.81 9.14 -9.16
N LEU A 127 12.17 8.12 -8.38
CA LEU A 127 11.20 7.28 -7.69
C LEU A 127 10.64 8.01 -6.49
N VAL A 128 9.32 8.16 -6.45
CA VAL A 128 8.58 8.77 -5.35
C VAL A 128 7.97 7.66 -4.51
N LEU A 129 8.38 7.57 -3.25
CA LEU A 129 7.94 6.54 -2.30
C LEU A 129 7.18 7.21 -1.16
N HIS A 130 5.87 6.98 -1.03
CA HIS A 130 5.09 7.64 0.02
C HIS A 130 5.14 6.87 1.34
N ASP A 131 5.37 7.57 2.45
CA ASP A 131 5.41 7.00 3.80
C ASP A 131 4.19 6.12 4.16
N THR A 132 3.00 6.52 3.69
CA THR A 132 1.73 5.80 3.88
C THR A 132 1.68 4.42 3.22
N GLU A 133 2.62 4.09 2.34
CA GLU A 133 2.72 2.78 1.67
C GLU A 133 3.60 1.79 2.43
N TYR A 134 4.42 2.30 3.33
CA TYR A 134 5.41 1.53 4.08
C TYR A 134 5.04 1.59 5.56
N THR A 135 3.82 1.16 5.87
CA THR A 135 3.31 1.18 7.24
C THR A 135 3.36 -0.21 7.88
N TYR A 136 3.48 -0.22 9.19
CA TYR A 136 3.40 -1.42 10.01
C TYR A 136 2.49 -1.16 11.22
N ASP A 137 1.89 -2.22 11.71
CA ASP A 137 1.11 -2.23 12.93
C ASP A 137 2.01 -1.92 14.13
N ASP A 138 1.57 -1.04 15.04
CA ASP A 138 2.33 -0.69 16.25
C ASP A 138 2.40 -1.79 17.31
N GLN A 139 2.01 -3.02 16.93
CA GLN A 139 2.09 -4.26 17.69
C GLN A 139 1.21 -4.26 18.95
N VAL A 140 0.19 -3.40 19.00
CA VAL A 140 -0.81 -3.42 20.07
C VAL A 140 -1.75 -4.60 19.88
N GLY A 141 -1.55 -5.66 20.68
CA GLY A 141 -2.35 -6.88 20.64
C GLY A 141 -1.53 -8.13 20.30
N THR A 142 -2.21 -9.26 20.07
CA THR A 142 -1.57 -10.57 19.79
C THR A 142 -1.61 -10.97 18.31
N GLU A 143 -2.31 -10.21 17.46
CA GLU A 143 -2.38 -10.43 16.02
C GLU A 143 -1.56 -9.34 15.32
N HIS A 144 -0.61 -9.76 14.45
CA HIS A 144 0.27 -8.85 13.69
C HIS A 144 -0.01 -9.02 12.19
N GLU A 145 -0.90 -8.19 11.63
CA GLU A 145 -1.24 -8.27 10.19
C GLU A 145 -0.17 -7.62 9.31
N ALA A 146 0.49 -6.55 9.79
CA ALA A 146 1.55 -5.84 9.07
C ALA A 146 2.76 -5.63 9.99
N THR A 147 3.88 -6.32 9.73
CA THR A 147 5.10 -6.17 10.53
C THR A 147 6.05 -5.14 9.92
N THR A 148 6.94 -4.55 10.73
CA THR A 148 8.03 -3.69 10.24
C THR A 148 8.85 -4.41 9.16
N ILE A 149 9.11 -5.71 9.32
CA ILE A 149 9.84 -6.53 8.34
C ILE A 149 9.11 -6.54 6.99
N THR A 150 7.78 -6.62 6.98
CA THR A 150 6.99 -6.59 5.73
C THR A 150 7.12 -5.24 5.03
N ALA A 151 7.01 -4.14 5.77
CA ALA A 151 7.17 -2.79 5.24
C ALA A 151 8.57 -2.55 4.67
N GLU A 152 9.62 -2.95 5.42
CA GLU A 152 11.02 -2.84 4.96
C GLU A 152 11.28 -3.68 3.71
N ARG A 153 10.74 -4.91 3.64
CA ARG A 153 10.87 -5.77 2.46
C ARG A 153 10.14 -5.21 1.25
N LYS A 154 8.98 -4.59 1.44
CA LYS A 154 8.27 -3.90 0.36
C LYS A 154 9.11 -2.74 -0.16
N LEU A 155 9.62 -1.88 0.73
CA LEU A 155 10.48 -0.75 0.36
C LEU A 155 11.71 -1.22 -0.43
N ALA A 156 12.41 -2.24 0.08
CA ALA A 156 13.58 -2.81 -0.60
C ALA A 156 13.24 -3.35 -2.00
N ARG A 157 12.08 -4.01 -2.15
CA ARG A 157 11.62 -4.52 -3.45
C ARG A 157 11.35 -3.39 -4.44
N ASP A 158 10.61 -2.37 -4.02
CA ASP A 158 10.19 -1.28 -4.92
C ASP A 158 11.42 -0.49 -5.41
N VAL A 159 12.39 -0.23 -4.53
CA VAL A 159 13.67 0.41 -4.90
C VAL A 159 14.46 -0.49 -5.84
N ARG A 160 14.53 -1.79 -5.57
CA ARG A 160 15.22 -2.74 -6.44
C ARG A 160 14.59 -2.80 -7.83
N ASP A 161 13.26 -2.88 -7.91
CA ASP A 161 12.54 -2.94 -9.19
C ASP A 161 12.76 -1.66 -10.00
N PHE A 162 12.85 -0.50 -9.34
CA PHE A 162 13.25 0.76 -9.96
C PHE A 162 14.68 0.72 -10.53
N LEU A 163 15.67 0.26 -9.76
CA LEU A 163 17.07 0.19 -10.19
C LEU A 163 17.27 -0.81 -11.34
N VAL A 164 16.66 -1.99 -11.23
CA VAL A 164 16.67 -3.00 -12.30
C VAL A 164 16.08 -2.41 -13.58
N ARG A 165 14.98 -1.64 -13.48
CA ARG A 165 14.39 -0.95 -14.62
C ARG A 165 15.33 0.12 -15.17
N ALA A 166 15.96 0.91 -14.31
CA ALA A 166 16.92 1.94 -14.72
C ALA A 166 18.09 1.37 -15.53
N HIS A 167 18.64 0.22 -15.11
CA HIS A 167 19.70 -0.47 -15.84
C HIS A 167 19.21 -1.06 -17.15
N ALA A 168 18.03 -1.72 -17.14
CA ALA A 168 17.46 -2.34 -18.32
C ALA A 168 17.13 -1.31 -19.42
N GLU A 169 16.63 -0.13 -19.03
CA GLU A 169 16.29 0.96 -19.93
C GLU A 169 17.47 1.92 -20.21
N GLN A 170 18.63 1.70 -19.59
CA GLN A 170 19.83 2.53 -19.74
C GLN A 170 19.54 4.01 -19.48
N TRP A 171 18.87 4.30 -18.36
CA TRP A 171 18.56 5.68 -17.98
C TRP A 171 19.83 6.53 -17.82
N PRO A 172 19.75 7.84 -18.15
CA PRO A 172 20.87 8.76 -18.10
C PRO A 172 21.34 9.01 -16.67
#